data_AF-A0A1H5Q3A9-F1
#
_entry.id   AF-A0A1H5Q3A9-F1
#
_cell.length_a   1.000
_cell.length_b   1.000
_cell.length_c   1.000
_cell.angle_alpha   90.00
_cell.angle_beta   90.00
_cell.angle_gamma   90.00
#
_symmetry.space_group_name_H-M   'P 1'
#
loop_
_entity.id
_entity.type
_entity.pdbx_description
1 polymer ?
#
loop_
_entity_poly.entity_id
_entity_poly.type
_entity_poly.pdbx_seq_one_letter_code
_entity_poly.pdbx_strand_id
1 'polypeptide(L)'
;MISIAELVAWLDAGVEKTGEASIPTDLGTFRTLTYRQGDVEHVVLAMGSVSGAADVLVRLHSECLTGDLLGSLRCDCGAQLRTAMETIAAEGRGVVVYMRGHEGRGIGLGQKLRAYELQQREGLDTLEANLALGLSPRVA
;
A
#
# COMPACT_ATOMS: atom_id res chain seq x y z
N MET A 1 -2.64 17.38 28.73
CA MET A 1 -3.26 17.25 27.39
C MET A 1 -2.10 17.29 26.41
N ILE A 2 -1.87 16.23 25.65
CA ILE A 2 -0.88 16.22 24.56
C ILE A 2 -1.62 16.37 23.23
N SER A 3 -1.01 17.05 22.27
CA SER A 3 -1.51 17.19 20.90
C SER A 3 -1.29 15.89 20.10
N ILE A 4 -2.02 15.75 18.98
CA ILE A 4 -1.81 14.63 18.05
C ILE A 4 -0.37 14.61 17.53
N ALA A 5 0.24 15.78 17.28
CA ALA A 5 1.64 15.86 16.85
C ALA A 5 2.61 15.39 17.93
N GLU A 6 2.38 15.76 19.20
CA GLU A 6 3.18 15.29 20.33
C GLU A 6 3.00 13.78 20.56
N LEU A 7 1.78 13.27 20.39
CA LEU A 7 1.50 11.84 20.45
C LEU A 7 2.22 11.08 19.32
N VAL A 8 2.19 11.58 18.08
CA VAL A 8 2.87 10.97 16.92
C VAL A 8 4.40 10.99 17.12
N ALA A 9 4.96 12.08 17.63
CA ALA A 9 6.38 12.17 17.95
C ALA A 9 6.78 11.24 19.11
N TRP A 10 5.89 11.07 20.10
CA TRP A 10 6.08 10.16 21.22
C TRP A 10 5.95 8.68 20.83
N LEU A 11 5.11 8.38 19.84
CA LEU A 11 4.87 7.03 19.32
C LEU A 11 5.98 6.49 18.41
N ASP A 12 7.16 7.16 18.35
CA ASP A 12 8.31 6.87 17.48
C ASP A 12 8.16 5.54 16.75
N ALA A 13 7.65 5.62 15.52
CA ALA A 13 7.06 4.47 14.83
C ALA A 13 8.11 3.43 14.39
N GLY A 14 9.38 3.62 14.75
CA GLY A 14 10.46 2.65 14.59
C GLY A 14 10.68 2.25 13.13
N VAL A 15 10.83 3.26 12.26
CA VAL A 15 11.01 3.04 10.83
C VAL A 15 12.49 3.16 10.46
N GLU A 16 13.08 2.08 9.96
CA GLU A 16 14.50 2.02 9.58
C GLU A 16 14.65 1.78 8.09
N LYS A 17 15.47 2.59 7.41
CA LYS A 17 15.80 2.34 6.00
C LYS A 17 16.70 1.11 5.88
N THR A 18 16.29 0.12 5.10
CA THR A 18 17.03 -1.15 4.95
C THR A 18 17.73 -1.32 3.60
N GLY A 19 17.31 -0.59 2.57
CA GLY A 19 17.84 -0.78 1.22
C GLY A 19 17.51 0.35 0.26
N GLU A 20 18.26 0.41 -0.84
CA GLU A 20 18.05 1.37 -1.93
C GLU A 20 18.61 0.83 -3.25
N ALA A 21 17.86 1.01 -4.34
CA ALA A 21 18.32 0.71 -5.69
C ALA A 21 17.57 1.56 -6.73
N SER A 22 18.16 1.74 -7.91
CA SER A 22 17.47 2.33 -9.07
C SER A 22 16.79 1.22 -9.87
N ILE A 23 15.47 1.33 -10.05
CA ILE A 23 14.66 0.34 -10.76
C ILE A 23 14.15 0.96 -12.07
N PRO A 24 14.66 0.54 -13.23
CA PRO A 24 14.12 0.95 -14.52
C PRO A 24 12.76 0.30 -14.75
N THR A 25 11.80 1.08 -15.24
CA THR A 25 10.47 0.63 -15.64
C THR A 25 10.13 1.19 -17.03
N ASP A 26 8.99 0.78 -17.58
CA ASP A 26 8.44 1.37 -18.80
C ASP A 26 7.98 2.83 -18.62
N LEU A 27 7.84 3.28 -17.37
CA LEU A 27 7.48 4.65 -16.99
C LEU A 27 8.71 5.53 -16.65
N GLY A 28 9.92 5.00 -16.84
CA GLY A 28 11.16 5.63 -16.42
C GLY A 28 11.78 4.96 -15.19
N THR A 29 12.82 5.58 -14.65
CA THR A 29 13.59 5.00 -13.54
C THR A 29 13.13 5.56 -12.20
N PHE A 30 12.72 4.68 -11.30
CA PHE A 30 12.39 5.03 -9.93
C PHE A 30 13.55 4.70 -9.00
N ARG A 31 13.89 5.63 -8.12
CA ARG A 31 14.72 5.35 -6.96
C ARG A 31 13.84 4.62 -5.94
N THR A 32 14.14 3.36 -5.72
CA THR A 32 13.38 2.47 -4.85
C THR A 32 14.08 2.31 -3.53
N LEU A 33 13.38 2.56 -2.44
CA LEU A 33 13.89 2.42 -1.07
C LEU A 33 13.03 1.42 -0.31
N THR A 34 13.63 0.73 0.66
CA THR A 34 12.90 -0.12 1.60
C THR A 34 13.02 0.43 3.01
N TYR A 35 11.92 0.34 3.75
CA TYR A 35 11.84 0.79 5.14
C TYR A 35 11.18 -0.30 5.98
N ARG A 36 11.86 -0.74 7.04
CA ARG A 36 11.37 -1.73 7.99
C ARG A 36 10.63 -1.05 9.13
N GLN A 37 9.44 -1.55 9.44
CA GLN A 37 8.65 -1.21 10.61
C GLN A 37 8.20 -2.52 11.28
N GLY A 38 8.71 -2.80 12.49
CA GLY A 38 8.56 -4.12 13.12
C GLY A 38 9.13 -5.22 12.22
N ASP A 39 8.29 -6.21 11.89
CA ASP A 39 8.62 -7.36 11.04
C ASP A 39 8.28 -7.15 9.55
N VAL A 40 7.78 -5.95 9.19
CA VAL A 40 7.33 -5.65 7.83
C VAL A 40 8.32 -4.69 7.15
N GLU A 41 8.71 -5.00 5.92
CA GLU A 41 9.40 -4.05 5.05
C GLU A 41 8.44 -3.46 4.02
N HIS A 42 8.29 -2.14 4.04
CA HIS A 42 7.55 -1.36 3.06
C HIS A 42 8.47 -0.86 1.95
N VAL A 43 7.90 -0.52 0.80
CA VAL A 43 8.64 -0.06 -0.38
C VAL A 43 8.24 1.37 -0.72
N VAL A 44 9.22 2.19 -1.08
CA VAL A 44 9.01 3.56 -1.55
C VAL A 44 9.60 3.70 -2.94
N LEU A 45 8.78 4.09 -3.92
CA LEU A 45 9.20 4.38 -5.29
C LEU A 45 9.21 5.91 -5.46
N ALA A 46 10.39 6.50 -5.62
CA ALA A 46 10.55 7.94 -5.81
C ALA A 46 11.04 8.26 -7.22
N MET A 47 10.42 9.24 -7.86
CA MET A 47 10.90 9.85 -9.09
C MET A 47 11.30 11.30 -8.85
N GLY A 48 12.39 11.73 -9.48
CA GLY A 48 12.93 13.09 -9.34
C GLY A 48 13.50 13.37 -7.94
N SER A 49 13.83 14.64 -7.70
CA SER A 49 14.29 15.11 -6.39
C SER A 49 13.10 15.49 -5.52
N VAL A 50 12.86 14.71 -4.47
CA VAL A 50 11.75 14.92 -3.52
C VAL A 50 12.19 15.55 -2.19
N SER A 51 13.49 15.52 -1.90
CA SER A 51 14.04 16.08 -0.67
C SER A 51 14.00 17.61 -0.69
N GLY A 52 13.30 18.22 0.28
CA GLY A 52 13.20 19.68 0.41
C GLY A 52 12.29 20.35 -0.64
N ALA A 53 11.58 19.57 -1.46
CA ALA A 53 10.63 20.09 -2.42
C ALA A 53 9.28 20.38 -1.74
N ALA A 54 8.63 21.48 -2.13
CA ALA A 54 7.23 21.72 -1.85
C ALA A 54 6.34 20.99 -2.86
N ASP A 55 5.10 20.71 -2.46
CA ASP A 55 4.04 20.17 -3.32
C ASP A 55 4.42 18.87 -4.06
N VAL A 56 5.10 17.96 -3.35
CA VAL A 56 5.45 16.64 -3.88
C VAL A 56 4.19 15.80 -4.03
N LEU A 57 3.96 15.25 -5.22
CA LEU A 57 2.87 14.31 -5.45
C LEU A 57 3.15 13.00 -4.70
N VAL A 58 2.22 12.59 -3.84
CA VAL A 58 2.35 11.38 -3.02
C VAL A 58 1.14 10.46 -3.22
N ARG A 59 1.42 9.17 -3.49
CA ARG A 59 0.44 8.09 -3.42
C ARG A 59 0.78 7.16 -2.27
N LEU A 60 -0.15 6.99 -1.33
CA LEU A 60 -0.11 5.88 -0.38
C LEU A 60 -0.92 4.72 -0.94
N HIS A 61 -0.29 3.55 -1.10
CA HIS A 61 -0.90 2.37 -1.70
C HIS A 61 -0.78 1.18 -0.74
N SER A 62 -1.91 0.65 -0.29
CA SER A 62 -1.91 -0.60 0.48
C SER A 62 -1.73 -1.79 -0.45
N GLU A 63 -0.87 -2.73 -0.05
CA GLU A 63 -0.59 -3.90 -0.87
C GLU A 63 -1.87 -4.68 -1.23
N CYS A 64 -1.94 -5.11 -2.48
CA CYS A 64 -3.00 -5.98 -2.96
C CYS A 64 -2.43 -6.92 -4.01
N LEU A 65 -1.90 -8.07 -3.61
CA LEU A 65 -1.23 -9.03 -4.51
C LEU A 65 -2.12 -9.41 -5.70
N THR A 66 -3.40 -9.68 -5.46
CA THR A 66 -4.32 -10.08 -6.53
C THR A 66 -4.55 -8.97 -7.55
N GLY A 67 -4.63 -7.71 -7.12
CA GLY A 67 -4.83 -6.58 -8.02
C GLY A 67 -3.52 -6.15 -8.68
N ASP A 68 -2.49 -5.94 -7.88
CA ASP A 68 -1.23 -5.31 -8.26
C ASP A 68 -0.34 -6.23 -9.10
N LEU A 69 -0.30 -7.53 -8.79
CA LEU A 69 0.56 -8.49 -9.49
C LEU A 69 -0.21 -9.36 -10.47
N LEU A 70 -1.41 -9.83 -10.09
CA LEU A 70 -2.16 -10.82 -10.89
C LEU A 70 -3.16 -10.18 -11.86
N GLY A 71 -3.35 -8.85 -11.83
CA GLY A 71 -4.30 -8.16 -12.71
C GLY A 71 -5.76 -8.55 -12.45
N SER A 72 -6.12 -8.88 -11.21
CA SER A 72 -7.49 -9.27 -10.86
C SER A 72 -8.50 -8.18 -11.18
N LEU A 73 -9.60 -8.54 -11.83
CA LEU A 73 -10.73 -7.66 -12.12
C LEU A 73 -11.74 -7.55 -10.96
N ARG A 74 -11.46 -8.19 -9.81
CA ARG A 74 -12.32 -8.12 -8.61
C ARG A 74 -12.10 -6.86 -7.78
N CYS A 75 -11.00 -6.17 -8.03
CA CYS A 75 -10.66 -4.90 -7.42
C CYS A 75 -9.92 -4.06 -8.46
N ASP A 76 -9.86 -2.76 -8.24
CA ASP A 76 -9.17 -1.82 -9.10
C ASP A 76 -7.76 -1.47 -8.59
N CYS A 77 -7.25 -2.14 -7.53
CA CYS A 77 -5.98 -1.80 -6.89
C CYS A 77 -4.80 -1.72 -7.88
N GLY A 78 -4.67 -2.68 -8.79
CA GLY A 78 -3.60 -2.67 -9.80
C GLY A 78 -3.70 -1.49 -10.76
N ALA A 79 -4.92 -1.16 -11.21
CA ALA A 79 -5.16 0.01 -12.05
C ALA A 79 -4.83 1.32 -11.28
N GLN A 80 -5.24 1.41 -10.02
CA GLN A 80 -4.92 2.56 -9.17
C GLN A 80 -3.41 2.74 -8.95
N LEU A 81 -2.67 1.64 -8.71
CA LEU A 81 -1.21 1.68 -8.57
C LEU A 81 -0.56 2.17 -9.86
N ARG A 82 -0.98 1.61 -11.00
CA ARG A 82 -0.46 1.97 -12.32
C ARG A 82 -0.71 3.44 -12.62
N THR A 83 -1.95 3.93 -12.45
CA THR A 83 -2.30 5.33 -12.68
C THR A 83 -1.50 6.27 -11.79
N ALA A 84 -1.24 5.89 -10.53
CA ALA A 84 -0.41 6.71 -9.64
C ALA A 84 1.05 6.80 -10.14
N MET A 85 1.64 5.68 -10.56
CA MET A 85 3.00 5.66 -11.13
C MET A 85 3.07 6.47 -12.43
N GLU A 86 2.07 6.35 -13.31
CA GLU A 86 1.98 7.12 -14.55
C GLU A 86 1.86 8.63 -14.28
N THR A 87 1.02 9.03 -13.33
CA THR A 87 0.86 10.44 -12.95
C THR A 87 2.16 11.01 -12.39
N ILE A 88 2.85 10.26 -11.51
CA ILE A 88 4.15 10.66 -10.97
C ILE A 88 5.20 10.74 -12.08
N ALA A 89 5.18 9.81 -13.03
CA ALA A 89 6.09 9.82 -14.16
C ALA A 89 5.88 11.04 -15.07
N ALA A 90 4.63 11.39 -15.34
CA ALA A 90 4.26 12.56 -16.13
C ALA A 90 4.66 13.87 -15.44
N GLU A 91 4.50 13.97 -14.11
CA GLU A 91 4.95 15.12 -13.32
C GLU A 91 6.49 15.18 -13.21
N GLY A 92 7.18 14.05 -13.38
CA GLY A 92 8.63 13.91 -13.25
C GLY A 92 9.14 14.00 -11.81
N ARG A 93 8.25 14.18 -10.83
CA ARG A 93 8.57 14.29 -9.41
C ARG A 93 7.42 13.78 -8.54
N GLY A 94 7.70 12.77 -7.71
CA GLY A 94 6.71 12.24 -6.79
C GLY A 94 7.12 10.94 -6.14
N VAL A 95 6.26 10.43 -5.26
CA VAL A 95 6.51 9.23 -4.46
C VAL A 95 5.28 8.33 -4.40
N VAL A 96 5.49 7.03 -4.62
CA VAL A 96 4.56 5.98 -4.18
C VAL A 96 5.10 5.33 -2.93
N VAL A 97 4.31 5.30 -1.86
CA VAL A 97 4.58 4.52 -0.65
C VAL A 97 3.71 3.26 -0.70
N TYR A 98 4.35 2.12 -0.96
CA TYR A 98 3.71 0.81 -1.04
C TYR A 98 3.75 0.14 0.33
N MET A 99 2.63 0.22 1.03
CA MET A 99 2.43 -0.27 2.40
C MET A 99 2.17 -1.78 2.39
N ARG A 100 3.23 -2.53 2.69
CA ARG A 100 3.14 -3.96 2.98
C ARG A 100 2.50 -4.28 4.33
N GLY A 101 2.01 -5.50 4.50
CA GLY A 101 1.28 -5.95 5.69
C GLY A 101 -0.18 -5.53 5.74
N HIS A 102 -0.68 -4.84 4.72
CA HIS A 102 -2.05 -4.32 4.64
C HIS A 102 -2.96 -5.17 3.73
N GLU A 103 -2.48 -6.32 3.24
CA GLU A 103 -3.26 -7.20 2.37
C GLU A 103 -4.63 -7.53 2.96
N GLY A 104 -5.67 -7.46 2.13
CA GLY A 104 -7.05 -7.69 2.55
C GLY A 104 -7.53 -6.71 3.63
N ARG A 105 -6.96 -5.49 3.72
CA ARG A 105 -7.19 -4.54 4.82
C ARG A 105 -6.67 -5.07 6.17
N GLY A 106 -5.52 -5.74 6.14
CA GLY A 106 -4.82 -6.24 7.33
C GLY A 106 -5.25 -7.63 7.82
N ILE A 107 -6.20 -8.28 7.13
CA ILE A 107 -6.56 -9.70 7.43
C ILE A 107 -5.59 -10.69 6.77
N GLY A 108 -4.75 -10.23 5.85
CA GLY A 108 -3.80 -11.03 5.10
C GLY A 108 -4.42 -11.76 3.89
N LEU A 109 -3.54 -12.23 2.99
CA LEU A 109 -3.93 -12.84 1.72
C LEU A 109 -4.82 -14.08 1.90
N GLY A 110 -4.47 -14.97 2.83
CA GLY A 110 -5.20 -16.21 3.03
C GLY A 110 -6.66 -15.98 3.43
N GLN A 111 -6.90 -15.04 4.36
CA GLN A 111 -8.26 -14.70 4.78
C GLN A 111 -9.02 -13.96 3.69
N LYS A 112 -8.36 -13.09 2.93
CA LYS A 112 -8.95 -12.45 1.74
C LYS A 112 -9.45 -13.47 0.73
N LEU A 113 -8.66 -14.51 0.43
CA LEU A 113 -9.05 -15.56 -0.51
C LEU A 113 -10.21 -16.40 0.01
N ARG A 114 -10.27 -16.69 1.32
CA ARG A 114 -11.43 -17.34 1.95
C ARG A 114 -12.69 -16.49 1.84
N ALA A 115 -12.58 -15.18 2.06
CA ALA A 115 -13.71 -14.27 1.88
C ALA A 115 -14.18 -14.28 0.42
N TYR A 116 -13.25 -14.27 -0.55
CA TYR A 116 -13.59 -14.40 -1.96
C TYR A 116 -14.27 -15.72 -2.32
N GLU A 117 -13.87 -16.84 -1.71
CA GLU A 117 -14.51 -18.13 -1.89
C GLU A 117 -15.97 -18.09 -1.39
N LEU A 118 -16.21 -17.53 -0.20
CA LEU A 118 -17.56 -17.38 0.36
C LEU A 118 -18.45 -16.50 -0.52
N GLN A 119 -17.94 -15.36 -0.98
CA GLN A 119 -18.67 -14.50 -1.92
C GLN A 119 -19.09 -15.25 -3.19
N GLN A 120 -18.22 -16.13 -3.71
CA GLN A 120 -18.49 -16.91 -4.92
C GLN A 120 -19.51 -18.03 -4.68
N ARG A 121 -19.34 -18.76 -3.58
CA ARG A 121 -20.15 -19.95 -3.30
C ARG A 121 -21.54 -19.58 -2.81
N GLU A 122 -21.64 -18.52 -2.02
CA GLU A 122 -22.86 -18.16 -1.28
C GLU A 122 -23.47 -16.83 -1.76
N GLY A 123 -22.82 -16.14 -2.71
CA GLY A 123 -23.30 -14.86 -3.24
C GLY A 123 -23.22 -13.70 -2.24
N LEU A 124 -22.49 -13.88 -1.14
CA LEU A 124 -22.33 -12.89 -0.08
C LEU A 124 -21.58 -11.67 -0.60
N ASP A 125 -21.85 -10.51 0.00
CA ASP A 125 -21.02 -9.33 -0.17
C ASP A 125 -19.71 -9.41 0.64
N THR A 126 -18.87 -8.37 0.54
CA THR A 126 -17.57 -8.35 1.23
C THR A 126 -17.71 -8.27 2.75
N LEU A 127 -18.71 -7.57 3.28
CA LEU A 127 -18.93 -7.47 4.72
C LEU A 127 -19.46 -8.79 5.26
N GLU A 128 -20.47 -9.37 4.61
CA GLU A 128 -21.09 -10.63 4.98
C GLU A 128 -20.08 -11.79 5.00
N ALA A 129 -19.24 -11.89 3.96
CA ALA A 129 -18.20 -12.91 3.91
C ALA A 129 -17.14 -12.75 5.01
N ASN A 130 -16.76 -11.51 5.36
CA ASN A 130 -15.85 -11.27 6.47
C ASN A 130 -16.48 -11.63 7.81
N LEU A 131 -17.73 -11.24 8.05
CA LEU A 131 -18.46 -11.58 9.27
C LEU A 131 -18.63 -13.10 9.43
N ALA A 132 -18.94 -13.82 8.34
CA ALA A 132 -19.03 -15.28 8.33
C ALA A 132 -17.71 -15.96 8.71
N LEU A 133 -16.57 -15.32 8.42
CA LEU A 133 -15.23 -15.80 8.81
C LEU A 133 -14.79 -15.32 10.19
N GLY A 134 -15.64 -14.58 10.92
CA GLY A 134 -15.27 -13.95 12.20
C GLY A 134 -14.25 -12.83 12.06
N LEU A 135 -14.13 -12.24 10.86
CA LEU A 135 -13.23 -11.13 10.57
C LEU A 135 -13.96 -9.80 10.76
N SER A 136 -13.40 -8.93 11.59
CA SER A 136 -13.88 -7.55 11.69
C SER A 136 -13.21 -6.70 10.62
N PRO A 137 -13.95 -5.92 9.81
CA PRO A 137 -13.36 -4.80 9.10
C PRO A 137 -12.89 -3.82 10.17
N ARG A 138 -11.60 -3.82 10.50
CA ARG A 138 -11.08 -2.86 11.46
C ARG A 138 -11.29 -1.46 10.93
N VAL A 139 -12.09 -0.68 11.65
CA VAL A 139 -11.88 0.75 11.79
C VAL A 139 -11.27 0.91 13.18
N ALA A 140 -10.01 1.38 13.20
CA ALA A 140 -9.08 1.47 14.33
C ALA A 140 -8.20 0.23 14.59
#